data_AF-A0A3M9ZV60-F1
#
_entry.id   AF-A0A3M9ZV60-F1
#
_cell.length_a   1.000
_cell.length_b   1.000
_cell.length_c   1.000
_cell.angle_alpha   90.00
_cell.angle_beta   90.00
_cell.angle_gamma   90.00
#
_symmetry.space_group_name_H-M   'P 1'
#
loop_
_entity.id
_entity.type
_entity.pdbx_description
1 polymer ?
#
loop_
_entity_poly.entity_id
_entity_poly.type
_entity_poly.pdbx_seq_one_letter_code
_entity_poly.pdbx_strand_id
1 'polypeptide(L)'
;MDTWADYLISAVSYDKNRLIRAAIRHADAEHGIADGEAVGRMTISSDIKKGLQYCTMHSGKDTWRCGSKILSFSIGGKPYLRVDSNRVKMDNLGDIPETDAVPPSPKELKYTPDARSTVQKSD
;
A
#
# COMPACT_ATOMS: atom_id res chain seq x y z
N MET A 1 -20.59 3.23 5.53
CA MET A 1 -19.85 4.17 4.67
C MET A 1 -19.06 3.28 3.76
N ASP A 2 -19.23 3.38 2.45
CA ASP A 2 -18.47 2.53 1.53
C ASP A 2 -17.00 2.94 1.60
N THR A 3 -16.12 1.96 1.80
CA THR A 3 -14.68 2.16 1.75
C THR A 3 -14.28 2.56 0.34
N TRP A 4 -13.22 3.35 0.21
CA TRP A 4 -12.68 3.75 -1.10
C TRP A 4 -11.83 2.65 -1.74
N ALA A 5 -11.15 1.86 -0.92
CA ALA A 5 -10.29 0.75 -1.32
C ALA A 5 -10.07 -0.22 -0.14
N ASP A 6 -9.25 -1.26 -0.31
CA ASP A 6 -8.75 -2.04 0.84
C ASP A 6 -7.65 -1.25 1.59
N TYR A 7 -6.84 -0.49 0.84
CA TYR A 7 -5.73 0.28 1.37
C TYR A 7 -5.55 1.65 0.70
N LEU A 8 -5.09 2.62 1.48
CA LEU A 8 -4.82 3.99 1.04
C LEU A 8 -3.35 4.35 1.22
N ILE A 9 -2.78 5.11 0.28
CA ILE A 9 -1.41 5.64 0.37
C ILE A 9 -1.42 7.15 0.55
N SER A 10 -0.89 7.64 1.66
CA SER A 10 -0.83 9.08 1.99
C SER A 10 0.49 9.75 1.63
N ALA A 11 1.60 9.00 1.60
CA ALA A 11 2.93 9.51 1.28
C ALA A 11 3.84 8.40 0.73
N VAL A 12 4.91 8.80 0.04
CA VAL A 12 5.80 7.86 -0.66
C VAL A 12 7.26 8.30 -0.61
N SER A 13 8.18 7.33 -0.53
CA SER A 13 9.62 7.53 -0.62
C SER A 13 10.14 6.83 -1.88
N TYR A 14 10.94 7.54 -2.68
CA TYR A 14 11.56 6.98 -3.89
C TYR A 14 13.07 6.86 -3.75
N ASP A 15 13.65 5.87 -4.45
CA ASP A 15 15.09 5.79 -4.66
C ASP A 15 15.54 6.67 -5.85
N LYS A 16 16.85 6.66 -6.12
CA LYS A 16 17.48 7.42 -7.21
C LYS A 16 16.96 7.06 -8.61
N ASN A 17 16.33 5.88 -8.77
CA ASN A 17 15.77 5.39 -10.02
C ASN A 17 14.25 5.63 -10.11
N ARG A 18 13.68 6.45 -9.21
CA ARG A 18 12.23 6.64 -9.06
C ARG A 18 11.48 5.34 -8.81
N LEU A 19 12.07 4.46 -8.00
CA LEU A 19 11.41 3.26 -7.51
C LEU A 19 10.98 3.45 -6.06
N ILE A 20 9.78 3.01 -5.70
CA ILE A 20 9.26 3.14 -4.35
C ILE A 20 10.12 2.32 -3.39
N ARG A 21 10.73 3.03 -2.44
CA ARG A 21 11.43 2.45 -1.29
C ARG A 21 10.43 2.16 -0.18
N ALA A 22 9.56 3.12 0.12
CA ALA A 22 8.53 3.03 1.16
C ALA A 22 7.27 3.78 0.71
N ALA A 23 6.11 3.39 1.20
CA ALA A 23 4.89 4.17 1.12
C ALA A 23 4.13 4.04 2.44
N ILE A 24 3.51 5.13 2.89
CA ILE A 24 2.69 5.12 4.10
C ILE A 24 1.30 4.60 3.72
N ARG A 25 1.02 3.36 4.13
CA ARG A 25 -0.22 2.63 3.88
C ARG A 25 -1.13 2.71 5.08
N HIS A 26 -2.42 2.85 4.82
CA HIS A 26 -3.48 2.81 5.82
C HIS A 26 -4.54 1.80 5.37
N ALA A 27 -5.05 0.98 6.29
CA ALA A 27 -6.22 0.15 6.02
C ALA A 27 -7.47 1.04 5.98
N ASP A 28 -8.31 0.82 4.97
CA ASP A 28 -9.59 1.53 4.83
C ASP A 28 -10.72 0.56 5.19
N ALA A 29 -11.25 0.72 6.39
CA ALA A 29 -12.26 -0.15 6.97
C ALA A 29 -13.57 0.62 7.17
N GLU A 30 -14.67 -0.11 7.38
CA GLU A 30 -15.99 0.50 7.61
C GLU A 30 -16.01 1.49 8.79
N HIS A 31 -15.09 1.34 9.74
CA HIS A 31 -14.97 2.16 10.94
C HIS A 31 -14.02 3.35 10.77
N GLY A 32 -13.42 3.51 9.58
CA GLY A 32 -12.50 4.59 9.25
C GLY A 32 -11.14 4.11 8.76
N ILE A 33 -10.22 5.07 8.67
CA ILE A 33 -8.86 4.87 8.17
C ILE A 33 -7.94 4.56 9.37
N ALA A 34 -7.25 3.42 9.31
CA ALA A 34 -6.31 3.02 10.35
C ALA A 34 -5.02 3.87 10.34
N ASP A 35 -4.20 3.72 11.39
CA ASP A 35 -2.89 4.35 11.46
C ASP A 35 -1.99 3.93 10.30
N GLY A 36 -1.09 4.84 9.92
CA GLY A 36 -0.20 4.66 8.79
C GLY A 36 1.00 3.77 9.11
N GLU A 37 1.28 2.80 8.25
CA GLU A 37 2.48 1.95 8.31
C GLU A 37 3.32 2.12 7.04
N ALA A 38 4.65 2.06 7.16
CA ALA A 38 5.53 2.10 6.01
C ALA A 38 5.62 0.71 5.36
N VAL A 39 5.26 0.59 4.08
CA VAL A 39 5.36 -0.66 3.31
C VAL A 39 6.18 -0.49 2.04
N GLY A 40 6.82 -1.58 1.60
CA GLY A 40 7.62 -1.58 0.38
C GLY A 40 6.79 -1.84 -0.88
N ARG A 41 7.35 -1.48 -2.03
CA ARG A 41 6.76 -1.73 -3.36
C ARG A 41 6.33 -3.18 -3.59
N MET A 42 7.15 -4.13 -3.16
CA MET A 42 6.89 -5.55 -3.39
C MET A 42 5.63 -6.02 -2.64
N THR A 43 5.39 -5.49 -1.43
CA THR A 43 4.19 -5.76 -0.64
C THR A 43 2.96 -5.26 -1.39
N ILE A 44 2.92 -3.97 -1.74
CA ILE A 44 1.79 -3.36 -2.46
C ILE A 44 1.52 -4.09 -3.79
N SER A 45 2.57 -4.38 -4.57
CA SER A 45 2.40 -5.10 -5.82
C SER A 45 1.88 -6.52 -5.64
N SER A 46 2.25 -7.20 -4.55
CA SER A 46 1.76 -8.56 -4.28
C SER A 46 0.30 -8.53 -3.84
N ASP A 47 -0.08 -7.53 -3.06
CA ASP A 47 -1.46 -7.32 -2.62
C ASP A 47 -2.38 -7.02 -3.80
N ILE A 48 -1.98 -6.12 -4.71
CA ILE A 48 -2.73 -5.82 -5.93
C ILE A 48 -2.90 -7.08 -6.80
N LYS A 49 -1.87 -7.92 -6.90
CA LYS A 49 -1.96 -9.20 -7.63
C LYS A 49 -2.91 -10.19 -6.97
N LYS A 50 -3.10 -10.12 -5.65
CA LYS A 50 -4.09 -10.92 -4.90
C LYS A 50 -5.51 -10.35 -5.01
N GLY A 51 -5.69 -9.20 -5.68
CA GLY A 51 -6.99 -8.58 -5.89
C GLY A 51 -7.30 -7.41 -4.94
N LEU A 52 -6.39 -7.08 -4.02
CA LEU A 52 -6.57 -5.95 -3.10
C LEU A 52 -6.46 -4.62 -3.84
N GLN A 53 -7.38 -3.72 -3.53
CA GLN A 53 -7.48 -2.40 -4.14
C GLN A 53 -6.69 -1.38 -3.34
N TYR A 54 -5.95 -0.55 -4.07
CA TYR A 54 -5.16 0.55 -3.51
C TYR A 54 -5.53 1.85 -4.21
N CYS A 55 -5.66 2.92 -3.43
CA CYS A 55 -5.80 4.29 -3.92
C CYS A 55 -4.83 5.22 -3.21
N THR A 56 -4.46 6.33 -3.84
CA THR A 56 -3.79 7.42 -3.12
C THR A 56 -4.81 8.17 -2.27
N MET A 57 -4.34 8.93 -1.27
CA MET A 57 -5.17 9.87 -0.56
C MET A 57 -4.45 11.18 -0.29
N HIS A 58 -5.23 12.25 -0.18
CA HIS A 58 -4.73 13.60 0.03
C HIS A 58 -5.37 14.20 1.28
N SER A 59 -4.57 14.87 2.11
CA SER A 59 -5.07 15.72 3.18
C SER A 59 -5.54 17.05 2.58
N GLY A 60 -6.84 17.32 2.67
CA GLY A 60 -7.41 18.64 2.44
C GLY A 60 -7.29 19.52 3.68
N LYS A 61 -7.89 20.72 3.63
CA LYS A 61 -7.88 21.66 4.76
C LYS A 61 -8.45 21.08 6.05
N ASP A 62 -9.45 20.18 5.97
CA ASP A 62 -10.07 19.53 7.13
C ASP A 62 -10.62 18.12 6.83
N THR A 63 -10.34 17.57 5.64
CA THR A 63 -10.93 16.29 5.19
C THR A 63 -9.94 15.50 4.36
N TRP A 64 -9.92 14.17 4.54
CA TRP A 64 -9.25 13.25 3.64
C TRP A 64 -10.06 13.05 2.36
N ARG A 65 -9.38 12.90 1.23
CA ARG A 65 -10.00 12.56 -0.06
C ARG A 65 -9.24 11.43 -0.72
N CYS A 66 -10.00 10.47 -1.26
CA CYS A 66 -9.46 9.48 -2.18
C CYS A 66 -8.93 10.17 -3.44
N GLY A 67 -7.72 9.79 -3.84
CA GLY A 67 -7.07 10.21 -5.06
C GLY A 67 -7.23 9.15 -6.15
N SER A 68 -6.12 8.78 -6.78
CA SER A 68 -6.12 7.90 -7.94
C SER A 68 -5.90 6.44 -7.54
N LYS A 69 -6.53 5.52 -8.28
CA LYS A 69 -6.30 4.08 -8.15
C LYS A 69 -4.86 3.74 -8.53
N ILE A 70 -4.22 2.91 -7.72
CA ILE A 70 -2.85 2.44 -7.96
C ILE A 70 -2.92 1.14 -8.76
N LEU A 71 -2.17 1.11 -9.86
CA LEU A 71 -2.04 -0.03 -10.75
C LEU A 71 -0.64 -0.63 -10.63
N SER A 72 -0.55 -1.96 -10.75
CA SER A 72 0.72 -2.68 -10.83
C SER A 72 0.96 -3.17 -12.27
N PHE A 73 2.11 -2.81 -12.82
CA PHE A 73 2.58 -3.25 -14.13
C PHE A 73 3.83 -4.11 -13.99
N SER A 74 3.95 -5.15 -14.81
CA SER A 74 5.16 -5.99 -14.86
C SER A 74 5.92 -5.72 -16.14
N ILE A 75 7.19 -5.34 -16.05
CA ILE A 75 8.09 -5.17 -17.21
C ILE A 75 9.35 -5.98 -16.94
N GLY A 76 9.59 -7.02 -17.74
CA GLY A 76 10.73 -7.92 -17.55
C GLY A 76 10.73 -8.62 -16.18
N GLY A 77 9.55 -8.99 -15.67
CA GLY A 77 9.39 -9.68 -14.39
C GLY A 77 9.49 -8.78 -13.15
N LYS A 78 9.77 -7.47 -13.31
CA LYS A 78 9.82 -6.50 -12.21
C LYS A 78 8.51 -5.71 -12.12
N PRO A 79 7.91 -5.58 -10.91
CA PRO A 79 6.70 -4.80 -10.73
C PRO A 79 7.00 -3.30 -10.63
N TYR A 80 6.08 -2.50 -11.18
CA TYR A 80 6.07 -1.05 -11.12
C TYR A 80 4.67 -0.58 -10.73
N LEU A 81 4.58 0.39 -9.81
CA LEU A 81 3.33 0.93 -9.27
C LEU A 81 3.08 2.33 -9.81
N ARG A 82 1.95 2.53 -10.47
CA ARG A 82 1.61 3.82 -11.08
C ARG A 82 0.13 4.16 -10.95
N VAL A 83 -0.19 5.44 -10.88
CA VAL A 83 -1.56 5.96 -10.99
C VAL A 83 -1.97 6.30 -12.43
N ASP A 84 -0.98 6.47 -13.30
CA ASP A 84 -1.19 6.62 -14.74
C ASP A 84 -1.12 5.25 -15.45
N SER A 85 -1.57 5.21 -16.70
CA SER A 85 -1.51 4.00 -17.54
C SER A 85 -0.20 3.87 -18.33
N ASN A 86 0.84 4.65 -18.00
CA ASN A 86 2.09 4.65 -18.75
C ASN A 86 2.93 3.43 -18.40
N ARG A 87 3.38 2.68 -19.41
CA ARG A 87 4.17 1.45 -19.22
C ARG A 87 5.67 1.74 -19.28
N VAL A 88 6.19 2.33 -18.21
CA VAL A 88 7.61 2.70 -18.06
C VAL A 88 8.23 2.06 -16.83
N LYS A 89 9.55 1.88 -16.82
CA LYS A 89 10.31 1.22 -15.73
C LYS A 89 10.54 2.15 -14.52
N MET A 90 9.52 2.89 -14.10
CA MET A 90 9.53 3.80 -12.95
C MET A 90 8.20 3.73 -12.21
N ASP A 91 8.22 4.00 -10.91
CA ASP A 91 7.01 4.14 -10.12
C ASP A 91 6.50 5.60 -10.19
N ASN A 92 5.20 5.79 -10.04
CA ASN A 92 4.58 7.12 -10.05
C ASN A 92 3.23 7.10 -9.32
N LEU A 93 3.19 7.54 -8.07
CA LEU A 93 1.96 7.67 -7.31
C LEU A 93 1.30 9.06 -7.43
N GLY A 94 1.67 9.84 -8.47
CA GLY A 94 1.12 11.17 -8.69
C GLY A 94 1.58 12.17 -7.65
N ASP A 95 0.71 13.11 -7.30
CA ASP A 95 1.04 14.29 -6.50
C ASP A 95 0.84 14.07 -4.98
N ILE A 96 1.15 12.87 -4.48
CA ILE A 96 1.20 12.63 -3.03
C ILE A 96 2.52 13.12 -2.44
N PRO A 97 2.54 13.57 -1.18
CA PRO A 97 3.75 13.99 -0.49
C PRO A 97 4.88 12.95 -0.54
N GLU A 98 6.10 13.42 -0.77
CA GLU A 98 7.30 12.60 -0.58
C GLU A 98 7.71 12.54 0.91
N THR A 99 8.25 11.41 1.34
CA THR A 99 8.69 11.18 2.72
C THR A 99 10.02 10.43 2.78
N ASP A 100 10.78 10.62 3.86
CA ASP A 100 12.01 9.88 4.16
C ASP A 100 11.76 8.56 4.91
N ALA A 101 10.49 8.18 5.06
CA ALA A 101 10.10 6.93 5.70
C ALA A 101 10.81 5.73 5.04
N VAL A 102 11.17 4.76 5.88
CA VAL A 102 11.80 3.51 5.45
C VAL A 102 10.86 2.38 5.87
N PRO A 103 10.58 1.40 5.00
CA PRO A 103 9.76 0.27 5.43
C PRO A 103 10.50 -0.50 6.54
N PRO A 104 9.78 -1.15 7.46
CA PRO A 104 10.39 -2.00 8.45
C PRO A 104 11.22 -3.07 7.73
N SER A 105 12.43 -3.32 8.25
CA SER A 105 13.29 -4.33 7.66
C SER A 105 12.60 -5.70 7.70
N PRO A 106 12.80 -6.60 6.73
CA PRO A 106 12.14 -7.92 6.70
C PRO A 106 12.32 -8.80 7.95
N LYS A 107 13.17 -8.40 8.90
CA LYS A 107 13.34 -9.05 10.20
C LYS A 107 12.22 -8.75 11.20
N GLU A 108 11.28 -7.85 10.88
CA GLU A 108 10.15 -7.49 11.74
C GLU A 108 8.77 -7.99 11.27
N LEU A 109 8.73 -8.88 10.27
CA LEU A 109 7.55 -9.74 10.09
C LEU A 109 7.54 -10.79 11.20
N LYS A 110 7.22 -10.38 12.43
CA LYS A 110 6.70 -11.34 13.42
C LYS A 110 5.38 -11.81 12.85
N TYR A 111 5.39 -13.00 12.27
CA TYR A 111 4.19 -13.76 11.99
C TYR A 111 3.41 -13.88 13.31
N THR A 112 2.38 -13.05 13.48
CA THR A 112 1.29 -13.35 14.40
C THR A 112 0.36 -14.26 13.61
N PRO A 113 0.36 -15.59 13.86
CA PRO A 113 -0.75 -16.39 13.38
C PRO A 113 -2.00 -15.80 14.01
N ASP A 114 -2.87 -15.24 13.17
CA ASP A 114 -4.21 -14.87 13.59
C ASP A 114 -4.86 -16.07 14.29
N ALA A 115 -5.40 -15.78 15.47
CA ALA A 115 -6.14 -16.70 16.29
C ALA A 115 -7.33 -17.28 15.53
N ARG A 116 -7.14 -18.40 14.84
CA ARG A 116 -8.26 -19.25 14.43
C ARG A 116 -7.81 -20.70 14.26
N SER A 117 -7.87 -21.45 15.35
CA SER A 117 -8.27 -22.87 15.40
C SER A 117 -8.31 -23.34 16.86
N THR A 118 -9.34 -22.93 17.60
CA THR A 118 -9.83 -23.75 18.71
C THR A 118 -10.58 -24.93 18.09
N VAL A 119 -9.86 -25.97 17.71
CA VAL A 119 -10.47 -27.30 17.60
C VAL A 119 -10.30 -27.93 18.98
N GLN A 120 -11.35 -27.80 19.80
CA GLN A 120 -11.50 -28.64 20.97
C GLN A 120 -11.54 -30.10 20.48
N LYS A 121 -10.52 -30.88 20.83
CA LYS A 121 -10.68 -32.32 20.97
C LYS A 121 -11.25 -32.57 22.36
N SER A 122 -12.45 -33.12 22.40
CA SER A 122 -12.98 -33.80 23.58
C SER A 122 -12.74 -35.30 23.37
N ASP A 123 -12.16 -35.93 24.39
CA ASP A 123 -11.96 -37.38 24.50
C ASP A 123 -13.28 -38.16 24.49
#